data_AF-A0A0F7VLD4-F1
#
_entry.id   AF-A0A0F7VLD4-F1
#
_cell.length_a   1.000
_cell.length_b   1.000
_cell.length_c   1.000
_cell.angle_alpha   90.00
_cell.angle_beta   90.00
_cell.angle_gamma   90.00
#
_symmetry.space_group_name_H-M   'P 1'
#
loop_
_entity.id
_entity.type
_entity.pdbx_description
1 polymer ?
#
loop_
_entity_poly.entity_id
_entity_poly.type
_entity_poly.pdbx_seq_one_letter_code
_entity_poly.pdbx_strand_id
1 'polypeptide(L)' 'MATVLALSGSPSRTSRTALLTEYTAAALRARGHQTHVLALRDLPAARCSPRTPTTRPSPAP' A
#
# COMPACT_ATOMS: atom_id res chain seq x y z
N MET A 1 0.66 21.98 9.23
CA MET A 1 0.85 21.39 7.89
C MET A 1 1.27 19.94 8.07
N ALA A 2 0.66 18.99 7.39
CA ALA A 2 0.97 17.56 7.57
C ALA A 2 1.06 16.89 6.20
N THR A 3 1.93 15.88 6.11
CA THR A 3 2.08 15.04 4.92
C THR A 3 1.32 13.75 5.15
N VAL A 4 0.35 13.45 4.29
CA VAL A 4 -0.54 12.29 4.43
C VAL A 4 -0.36 11.39 3.21
N LEU A 5 -0.07 10.11 3.45
CA LEU A 5 -0.03 9.07 2.43
C LEU A 5 -1.28 8.19 2.57
N ALA A 6 -2.14 8.19 1.56
CA ALA A 6 -3.31 7.34 1.50
C ALA A 6 -3.02 6.11 0.64
N LEU A 7 -3.25 4.91 1.21
CA LEU A 7 -3.05 3.63 0.54
C LEU A 7 -4.40 3.06 0.11
N SER A 8 -4.57 2.78 -1.18
CA SER A 8 -5.79 2.13 -1.72
C SER A 8 -5.50 0.68 -2.12
N GLY A 9 -6.22 -0.27 -1.51
CA GLY A 9 -6.10 -1.70 -1.82
C GLY A 9 -7.03 -2.20 -2.92
N SER A 10 -7.96 -1.37 -3.40
CA SER A 10 -8.97 -1.82 -4.36
C SER A 10 -8.43 -1.79 -5.80
N PRO A 11 -8.61 -2.86 -6.60
CA PRO A 11 -8.17 -2.91 -8.00
C PRO A 11 -8.91 -1.95 -8.93
N SER A 12 -10.09 -1.47 -8.53
CA SER A 12 -10.97 -0.71 -9.41
C SER A 12 -11.01 0.75 -9.00
N ARG A 13 -10.67 1.66 -9.91
CA ARG A 13 -10.85 3.12 -9.74
C ARG A 13 -12.31 3.50 -9.48
N THR A 14 -13.26 2.69 -9.95
CA THR A 14 -14.70 2.85 -9.70
C THR A 14 -15.16 2.26 -8.37
N SER A 15 -14.27 1.62 -7.61
CA SER A 15 -14.62 1.08 -6.31
C SER A 15 -14.96 2.20 -5.34
N ARG A 16 -15.95 1.97 -4.47
CA ARG A 16 -16.37 2.93 -3.44
C ARG A 16 -15.21 3.39 -2.55
N THR A 17 -14.25 2.50 -2.27
CA THR A 17 -13.06 2.85 -1.47
C THR A 17 -12.07 3.74 -2.23
N ALA A 18 -11.93 3.56 -3.54
CA ALA A 18 -11.10 4.44 -4.38
C ALA A 18 -11.68 5.86 -4.43
N LEU A 19 -13.00 5.97 -4.65
CA LEU A 19 -13.72 7.25 -4.66
C LEU A 19 -13.63 7.96 -3.30
N LEU A 20 -13.78 7.23 -2.20
CA LEU A 20 -13.63 7.80 -0.85
C LEU A 20 -12.20 8.29 -0.62
N THR A 21 -11.19 7.54 -1.06
CA THR A 21 -9.78 7.94 -0.93
C THR A 21 -9.48 9.25 -1.67
N GLU A 22 -10.01 9.39 -2.89
CA GLU A 22 -9.87 10.61 -3.69
C GLU A 22 -10.59 11.80 -3.03
N TYR A 23 -11.82 11.59 -2.56
CA TYR A 23 -12.59 12.61 -1.87
C TYR A 23 -11.87 13.10 -0.60
N THR A 24 -11.38 12.19 0.24
CA THR A 24 -10.65 12.55 1.46
C THR A 24 -9.33 13.24 1.14
N ALA A 25 -8.60 12.79 0.13
CA ALA A 25 -7.36 13.44 -0.31
C ALA A 25 -7.62 14.89 -0.78
N ALA A 26 -8.70 15.14 -1.52
CA ALA A 26 -9.10 16.48 -1.94
C ALA A 26 -9.46 17.37 -0.74
N ALA A 27 -10.24 16.86 0.21
CA ALA A 27 -10.59 17.59 1.43
C ALA A 27 -9.38 17.95 2.29
N LEU A 28 -8.38 17.08 2.34
CA LEU A 28 -7.11 17.33 3.05
C LEU A 28 -6.24 18.36 2.32
N ARG A 29 -6.19 18.34 0.98
CA ARG A 29 -5.50 19.38 0.19
C ARG A 29 -6.12 20.75 0.39
N ALA A 30 -7.45 20.84 0.40
CA ALA A 30 -8.18 22.08 0.67
C ALA A 30 -7.86 22.66 2.06
N ARG A 31 -7.51 21.82 3.04
CA ARG A 31 -7.04 22.22 4.37
C ARG A 31 -5.54 22.57 4.43
N GLY A 32 -4.83 22.55 3.30
CA GLY A 32 -3.40 22.85 3.24
C GLY A 32 -2.48 21.68 3.61
N HIS A 33 -2.98 20.44 3.62
CA HIS A 33 -2.15 19.25 3.78
C HIS A 33 -1.58 18.77 2.45
N GLN A 34 -0.35 18.27 2.47
CA GLN A 34 0.26 17.62 1.32
C GLN A 34 -0.17 16.16 1.30
N THR A 35 -1.00 15.76 0.33
CA THR A 35 -1.52 14.40 0.26
C THR A 35 -1.10 13.65 -1.00
N HIS A 36 -0.62 12.43 -0.79
CA HIS A 36 -0.24 11.48 -1.82
C HIS A 36 -1.18 10.28 -1.77
N VAL A 37 -1.61 9.80 -2.92
CA VAL A 37 -2.45 8.60 -3.04
C VAL A 37 -1.65 7.54 -3.77
N LEU A 38 -1.50 6.38 -3.17
CA LEU A 38 -0.79 5.24 -3.75
C LEU A 38 -1.74 4.04 -3.79
N ALA A 39 -1.95 3.49 -4.99
CA ALA A 39 -2.62 2.22 -5.11
C ALA A 39 -1.62 1.10 -4.76
N LEU A 40 -2.00 0.19 -3.87
CA LEU A 40 -1.15 -0.94 -3.45
C LEU A 40 -0.77 -1.86 -4.62
N ARG A 41 -1.46 -1.76 -5.76
CA ARG A 41 -1.13 -2.50 -6.99
C ARG A 41 -0.06 -1.85 -7.85
N ASP A 42 0.14 -0.54 -7.69
CA ASP A 42 1.24 0.18 -8.33
C ASP A 42 2.55 -0.04 -7.57
N LEU A 43 2.47 -0.52 -6.34
CA LEU A 43 3.65 -1.02 -5.65
C LEU A 43 4.15 -2.27 -6.37
N PRO A 44 5.45 -2.36 -6.67
CA PRO A 44 6.02 -3.60 -7.14
C PRO A 44 5.63 -4.66 -6.11
N ALA A 45 5.03 -5.76 -6.56
CA ALA A 45 4.78 -6.90 -5.70
C ALA A 45 6.14 -7.24 -5.09
N ALA A 46 6.33 -6.83 -3.83
CA ALA A 46 7.55 -7.14 -3.09
C ALA A 46 7.65 -8.63 -3.23
N ARG A 47 8.71 -9.07 -3.95
CA ARG A 47 8.95 -10.46 -4.31
C ARG A 47 8.48 -11.25 -3.12
N CYS A 48 7.42 -12.04 -3.30
CA CYS A 48 7.05 -13.04 -2.33
C CYS A 48 8.29 -13.91 -2.28
N SER A 49 9.23 -13.55 -1.39
CA SER A 49 10.57 -14.10 -1.43
C SER A 49 10.34 -15.58 -1.29
N PRO A 50 10.87 -16.42 -2.20
CA PRO A 50 10.76 -17.85 -2.03
C PRO A 50 11.28 -18.10 -0.62
N ARG A 51 10.36 -18.50 0.26
CA ARG A 51 10.58 -18.73 1.68
C ARG A 51 11.91 -19.46 1.76
N THR A 52 12.94 -18.79 2.28
CA THR A 52 14.27 -19.41 2.36
C THR A 52 14.06 -20.71 3.10
N PRO A 53 14.30 -21.89 2.49
CA PRO A 53 14.10 -23.12 3.20
C PRO A 53 15.07 -23.08 4.36
N THR A 54 14.54 -22.94 5.58
CA THR A 54 15.31 -23.11 6.81
C THR A 54 15.79 -24.54 6.79
N THR A 55 16.98 -24.77 6.25
CA THR A 55 17.66 -26.05 6.27
C THR A 55 17.88 -26.37 7.74
N ARG A 56 17.02 -27.21 8.31
CA ARG A 56 17.22 -27.73 9.66
C ARG A 56 18.51 -28.55 9.60
N PRO A 57 19.55 -28.22 10.37
CA PRO A 57 20.76 -29.03 10.37
C PRO A 57 20.37 -30.44 10.83
N SER A 58 20.60 -31.42 9.97
CA SER A 58 20.50 -32.84 10.31
C SER A 58 21.49 -33.11 11.44
N PRO A 59 21.08 -33.73 12.56
CA PRO A 59 22.06 -34.28 13.47
C PRO A 59 22.78 -35.43 12.76
N ALA A 60 24.09 -35.41 12.79
CA ALA A 60 24.96 -36.51 12.39
C ALA A 60 25.93 -36.79 13.55
N PRO A 61 26.54 -37.97 13.62
CA PRO A 61 26.06 -39.31 13.21
C PRO A 61 25.47 -40.11 14.37
#